data_AF-A0A9D7D0Z2-F1
#
_entry.id   AF-A0A9D7D0Z2-F1
#
_cell.length_a   1.000
_cell.length_b   1.000
_cell.length_c   1.000
_cell.angle_alpha   90.00
_cell.angle_beta   90.00
_cell.angle_gamma   90.00
#
_symmetry.space_group_name_H-M   'P 1'
#
loop_
_entity.id
_entity.type
_entity.pdbx_description
1 polymer ?
#
loop_
_entity_poly.entity_id
_entity_poly.type
_entity_poly.pdbx_seq_one_letter_code
_entity_poly.pdbx_strand_id
1 'polypeptide(L)'
;MIGLSLVLTLGAACAFGGGGYLFGARLGRKARAELTTLNADKEQRIHALEEASRAHAAAGPEDLKAELQGLVARLGSRDREQADAIKGELRALATAVSAQERSQDALKADLHQQVASMAKMSPDPEALKKDFQRMVVPLIQQRENEARKIGDMMKEVLAPVLDRDRLGRELMDVKVSAGLHELPRVLDAVADKGGFSTVVLADDVGLPLASNNGARNVEALAGVSAMLFTLADRSAALGESRPTAVLVQDEHGQSALYRIFQVGSSRFVLTAVGRGGAIAPGALDPALPKLESALARPDAVA
;
A
#
# COMPACT_ATOMS: atom_id res chain seq x y z
N MET A 1 -46.76 -74.01 -1.25
CA MET A 1 -46.35 -72.72 -0.63
C MET A 1 -44.95 -72.25 -1.04
N ILE A 2 -43.99 -73.13 -1.35
CA ILE A 2 -42.60 -72.74 -1.70
C ILE A 2 -42.49 -72.01 -3.06
N GLY A 3 -43.32 -72.37 -4.06
CA GLY A 3 -43.27 -71.71 -5.38
C GLY A 3 -43.69 -70.23 -5.37
N LEU A 4 -44.60 -69.84 -4.48
CA LEU A 4 -45.10 -68.47 -4.40
C LEU A 4 -44.07 -67.50 -3.80
N SER A 5 -43.29 -67.96 -2.81
CA SER A 5 -42.26 -67.12 -2.17
C SER A 5 -41.11 -66.81 -3.12
N LEU A 6 -40.71 -67.78 -3.97
CA LEU A 6 -39.61 -67.60 -4.91
C LEU A 6 -39.93 -66.53 -5.97
N VAL A 7 -41.17 -66.55 -6.49
CA VAL A 7 -41.65 -65.56 -7.48
C VAL A 7 -41.73 -64.16 -6.85
N LEU A 8 -42.18 -64.05 -5.60
CA LEU A 8 -42.22 -62.78 -4.87
C LEU A 8 -40.83 -62.21 -4.61
N THR A 9 -39.85 -63.04 -4.23
CA THR A 9 -38.47 -62.58 -4.02
C THR A 9 -37.78 -62.15 -5.30
N LEU A 10 -38.01 -62.87 -6.40
CA LEU A 10 -37.42 -62.52 -7.71
C LEU A 10 -38.05 -61.24 -8.27
N GLY A 11 -39.36 -61.07 -8.10
CA GLY A 11 -40.07 -59.84 -8.46
C GLY A 11 -39.57 -58.62 -7.70
N ALA A 12 -39.34 -58.75 -6.39
CA ALA A 12 -38.80 -57.68 -5.56
C ALA A 12 -37.36 -57.30 -5.98
N ALA A 13 -36.49 -58.28 -6.24
CA ALA A 13 -35.12 -58.03 -6.68
C ALA A 13 -35.06 -57.27 -8.03
N CYS A 14 -35.92 -57.65 -8.98
CA CYS A 14 -36.03 -56.94 -10.26
C CYS A 14 -36.59 -55.52 -10.09
N ALA A 15 -37.57 -55.32 -9.20
CA ALA A 15 -38.15 -54.00 -8.94
C ALA A 15 -37.13 -53.05 -8.27
N PHE A 16 -36.34 -53.54 -7.30
CA PHE A 16 -35.30 -52.74 -6.65
C PHE A 16 -34.11 -52.46 -7.57
N GLY A 17 -33.68 -53.43 -8.38
CA GLY A 17 -32.59 -53.24 -9.36
C GLY A 17 -32.97 -52.26 -10.47
N GLY A 18 -34.17 -52.40 -11.05
CA GLY A 18 -34.66 -51.51 -12.11
C GLY A 18 -34.95 -50.09 -11.61
N GLY A 19 -35.53 -49.96 -10.40
CA GLY A 19 -35.83 -48.67 -9.77
C GLY A 19 -34.57 -47.88 -9.43
N GLY A 20 -33.54 -48.54 -8.87
CA GLY A 20 -32.26 -47.90 -8.55
C GLY A 20 -31.51 -47.40 -9.79
N TYR A 21 -31.51 -48.18 -10.87
CA TYR A 21 -30.83 -47.81 -12.11
C TYR A 21 -31.47 -46.60 -12.81
N LEU A 22 -32.81 -46.56 -12.88
CA LEU A 22 -33.53 -45.43 -13.49
C LEU A 22 -33.40 -44.14 -12.65
N PHE A 23 -33.36 -44.27 -11.33
CA PHE A 23 -33.16 -43.12 -10.44
C PHE A 23 -31.73 -42.55 -10.56
N GLY A 24 -30.71 -43.43 -10.60
CA GLY A 24 -29.31 -43.05 -10.82
C GLY A 24 -29.07 -42.39 -12.18
N ALA A 25 -29.69 -42.92 -13.26
CA ALA A 25 -29.57 -42.34 -14.60
C ALA A 25 -30.25 -40.97 -14.76
N ARG A 26 -31.27 -40.66 -13.93
CA ARG A 26 -31.89 -39.32 -13.88
C ARG A 26 -31.05 -38.33 -13.08
N LEU A 27 -30.49 -38.74 -11.94
CA LEU A 27 -29.58 -37.89 -11.16
C LEU A 27 -28.31 -37.56 -11.96
N GLY A 28 -27.72 -38.55 -12.64
CA GLY A 28 -26.52 -38.35 -13.45
C GLY A 28 -26.73 -37.37 -14.62
N ARG A 29 -27.92 -37.36 -15.24
CA ARG A 29 -28.24 -36.39 -16.29
C ARG A 29 -28.41 -34.98 -15.77
N LYS A 30 -29.03 -34.80 -14.59
CA LYS A 30 -29.13 -33.48 -13.94
C LYS A 30 -27.77 -32.93 -13.54
N ALA A 31 -26.92 -33.76 -12.91
CA ALA A 31 -25.56 -33.37 -12.53
C ALA A 31 -24.71 -33.00 -13.75
N ARG A 32 -24.83 -33.72 -14.87
CA ARG A 32 -24.13 -33.39 -16.12
C ARG A 32 -24.65 -32.09 -16.74
N ALA A 33 -25.96 -31.85 -16.73
CA ALA A 33 -26.54 -30.61 -17.22
C ALA A 33 -26.07 -29.39 -16.40
N GLU A 34 -26.01 -29.53 -15.08
CA GLU A 34 -25.52 -28.49 -14.16
C GLU A 34 -24.03 -28.22 -14.35
N LEU A 35 -23.22 -29.27 -14.57
CA LEU A 35 -21.81 -29.12 -14.90
C LEU A 35 -21.59 -28.44 -16.25
N THR A 36 -22.43 -28.72 -17.26
CA THR A 36 -22.34 -28.03 -18.55
C THR A 36 -22.68 -26.54 -18.45
N THR A 37 -23.66 -26.16 -17.63
CA THR A 37 -23.98 -24.75 -17.39
C THR A 37 -22.89 -24.04 -16.59
N LEU A 38 -22.30 -24.71 -15.59
CA LEU A 38 -21.19 -24.17 -14.81
C LEU A 38 -19.92 -23.99 -15.65
N ASN A 39 -19.63 -24.92 -16.56
CA ASN A 39 -18.49 -24.79 -17.46
C ASN A 39 -18.69 -23.66 -18.47
N ALA A 40 -19.90 -23.50 -19.02
CA ALA A 40 -20.21 -22.37 -19.91
C ALA A 40 -20.08 -21.01 -19.20
N ASP A 41 -20.56 -20.90 -17.95
CA ASP A 41 -20.38 -19.66 -17.14
C ASP A 41 -18.90 -19.38 -16.83
N LYS A 42 -18.11 -20.43 -16.55
CA LYS A 42 -16.67 -20.28 -16.34
C LYS A 42 -15.93 -19.87 -17.60
N GLU A 43 -16.25 -20.44 -18.76
CA GLU A 43 -15.66 -20.04 -20.05
C GLU A 43 -16.00 -18.59 -20.39
N GLN A 44 -17.23 -18.14 -20.13
CA GLN A 44 -17.61 -16.74 -20.31
C GLN A 44 -16.84 -15.80 -19.37
N ARG A 45 -16.64 -16.19 -18.11
CA ARG A 45 -15.82 -15.42 -17.16
C ARG A 45 -14.36 -15.36 -17.56
N ILE A 46 -13.81 -16.47 -18.06
CA ILE A 46 -12.42 -16.51 -18.56
C ILE A 46 -12.30 -15.57 -19.76
N HIS A 47 -13.23 -15.62 -20.72
CA HIS A 47 -13.24 -14.70 -21.85
C HIS A 47 -13.37 -13.23 -21.43
N ALA A 48 -14.27 -12.91 -20.51
CA ALA A 48 -14.41 -11.55 -19.99
C ALA A 48 -13.15 -11.08 -19.25
N LEU A 49 -12.50 -11.96 -18.49
CA LEU A 49 -11.23 -11.67 -17.81
C LEU A 49 -10.06 -11.54 -18.78
N GLU A 50 -10.04 -12.31 -19.87
CA GLU A 50 -9.03 -12.19 -20.93
C GLU A 50 -9.22 -10.90 -21.73
N GLU A 51 -10.45 -10.51 -22.03
CA GLU A 51 -10.77 -9.23 -22.67
C GLU A 51 -10.42 -8.05 -21.77
N ALA A 52 -10.76 -8.13 -20.48
CA ALA A 52 -10.34 -7.15 -19.49
C ALA A 52 -8.80 -7.12 -19.40
N SER A 53 -8.13 -8.26 -19.27
CA SER A 53 -6.67 -8.32 -19.20
C SER A 53 -6.00 -7.80 -20.47
N ARG A 54 -6.58 -7.99 -21.65
CA ARG A 54 -6.08 -7.42 -22.90
C ARG A 54 -6.30 -5.91 -22.96
N ALA A 55 -7.44 -5.41 -22.47
CA ALA A 55 -7.66 -3.98 -22.29
C ALA A 55 -6.67 -3.36 -21.29
N HIS A 56 -6.35 -4.07 -20.21
CA HIS A 56 -5.36 -3.65 -19.20
C HIS A 56 -3.91 -3.82 -19.68
N ALA A 57 -3.62 -4.75 -20.59
CA ALA A 57 -2.31 -4.90 -21.22
C ALA A 57 -2.08 -3.89 -22.36
N ALA A 58 -3.16 -3.36 -22.95
CA ALA A 58 -3.12 -2.28 -23.92
C ALA A 58 -3.03 -0.89 -23.27
N ALA A 59 -3.58 -0.72 -22.07
CA ALA A 59 -3.32 0.43 -21.22
C ALA A 59 -1.88 0.35 -20.70
N GLY A 60 -1.02 1.25 -21.16
CA GLY A 60 0.38 1.25 -20.76
C GLY A 60 0.52 1.50 -19.25
N PRO A 61 1.66 1.12 -18.64
CA PRO A 61 1.97 1.44 -17.25
C PRO A 61 1.91 2.95 -16.94
N GLU A 62 2.03 3.80 -17.96
CA GLU A 62 1.85 5.25 -17.88
C GLU A 62 0.38 5.67 -17.72
N ASP A 63 -0.58 4.97 -18.31
CA ASP A 63 -2.02 5.28 -18.19
C ASP A 63 -2.55 4.93 -16.80
N LEU A 64 -2.12 3.78 -16.26
CA LEU A 64 -2.41 3.36 -14.89
C LEU A 64 -1.80 4.31 -13.85
N LYS A 65 -0.58 4.81 -14.13
CA LYS A 65 0.07 5.83 -13.30
C LYS A 65 -0.68 7.15 -13.37
N ALA A 66 -1.14 7.57 -14.55
CA ALA A 66 -1.94 8.78 -14.73
C ALA A 66 -3.31 8.69 -14.01
N GLU A 67 -3.97 7.53 -14.08
CA GLU A 67 -5.25 7.30 -13.40
C GLU A 67 -5.09 7.26 -11.87
N LEU A 68 -4.04 6.58 -11.36
CA LEU A 68 -3.70 6.58 -9.93
C LEU A 68 -3.27 7.96 -9.43
N GLN A 69 -2.48 8.71 -10.19
CA GLN A 69 -2.13 10.10 -9.86
C GLN A 69 -3.36 11.00 -9.87
N GLY A 70 -4.30 10.79 -10.80
CA GLY A 70 -5.58 11.48 -10.85
C GLY A 70 -6.47 11.18 -9.63
N LEU A 71 -6.49 9.93 -9.18
CA LEU A 71 -7.20 9.52 -7.96
C LEU A 71 -6.53 10.08 -6.70
N VAL A 72 -5.19 10.09 -6.61
CA VAL A 72 -4.44 10.68 -5.49
C VAL A 72 -4.59 12.20 -5.44
N ALA A 73 -4.62 12.89 -6.58
CA ALA A 73 -4.90 14.34 -6.64
C ALA A 73 -6.34 14.67 -6.20
N ARG A 74 -7.30 13.80 -6.53
CA ARG A 74 -8.69 13.90 -6.04
C ARG A 74 -8.80 13.56 -4.54
N LEU A 75 -7.98 12.65 -4.03
CA LEU A 75 -7.88 12.30 -2.60
C LEU A 75 -7.25 13.42 -1.77
N GLY A 76 -6.33 14.21 -2.34
CA GLY A 76 -5.74 15.37 -1.67
C GLY A 76 -6.72 16.53 -1.42
N SER A 77 -7.91 16.49 -2.04
CA SER A 77 -8.89 17.59 -2.02
C SER A 77 -10.24 17.28 -1.36
N ARG A 78 -10.46 16.08 -0.78
CA ARG A 78 -11.75 15.71 -0.16
C ARG A 78 -11.64 14.96 1.18
N ASP A 79 -12.65 15.20 2.02
CA ASP A 79 -12.82 14.96 3.46
C ASP A 79 -12.06 13.81 4.16
N ARG A 80 -11.58 14.12 5.38
CA ARG A 80 -10.88 13.22 6.32
C ARG A 80 -11.63 11.92 6.61
N GLU A 81 -12.96 11.91 6.56
CA GLU A 81 -13.79 10.74 6.84
C GLU A 81 -13.71 9.67 5.73
N GLN A 82 -13.63 10.08 4.46
CA GLN A 82 -13.43 9.14 3.34
C GLN A 82 -12.00 8.60 3.34
N ALA A 83 -11.01 9.39 3.76
CA ALA A 83 -9.63 8.94 3.89
C ALA A 83 -9.48 7.82 4.94
N ASP A 84 -10.23 7.88 6.05
CA ASP A 84 -10.18 6.84 7.08
C ASP A 84 -10.97 5.58 6.69
N ALA A 85 -12.08 5.70 5.96
CA ALA A 85 -12.80 4.57 5.38
C ALA A 85 -11.93 3.81 4.35
N ILE A 86 -11.26 4.54 3.45
CA ILE A 86 -10.37 3.95 2.44
C ILE A 86 -9.12 3.34 3.10
N LYS A 87 -8.62 3.90 4.21
CA LYS A 87 -7.56 3.24 5.01
C LYS A 87 -8.01 1.92 5.61
N GLY A 88 -9.28 1.82 6.04
CA GLY A 88 -9.89 0.58 6.50
C GLY A 88 -9.92 -0.47 5.40
N GLU A 89 -10.37 -0.07 4.20
CA GLU A 89 -10.41 -0.92 3.01
C GLU A 89 -9.01 -1.34 2.54
N LEU A 90 -8.02 -0.43 2.57
CA LEU A 90 -6.63 -0.72 2.22
C LEU A 90 -5.97 -1.69 3.19
N ARG A 91 -6.25 -1.60 4.50
CA ARG A 91 -5.78 -2.58 5.48
C ARG A 91 -6.42 -3.94 5.24
N ALA A 92 -7.72 -3.98 4.95
CA ALA A 92 -8.42 -5.22 4.60
C ALA A 92 -7.83 -5.85 3.33
N LEU A 93 -7.51 -5.04 2.31
CA LEU A 93 -6.89 -5.49 1.07
C LEU A 93 -5.46 -6.00 1.31
N ALA A 94 -4.65 -5.32 2.11
CA ALA A 94 -3.30 -5.77 2.45
C ALA A 94 -3.32 -7.11 3.22
N THR A 95 -4.27 -7.30 4.14
CA THR A 95 -4.48 -8.59 4.81
C THR A 95 -4.98 -9.67 3.84
N ALA A 96 -5.84 -9.32 2.88
CA ALA A 96 -6.34 -10.26 1.87
C ALA A 96 -5.22 -10.72 0.93
N VAL A 97 -4.36 -9.80 0.48
CA VAL A 97 -3.17 -10.11 -0.33
C VAL A 97 -2.21 -11.01 0.44
N SER A 98 -1.92 -10.68 1.70
CA SER A 98 -1.04 -11.52 2.55
C SER A 98 -1.63 -12.91 2.82
N ALA A 99 -2.95 -13.02 2.96
CA ALA A 99 -3.65 -14.30 3.09
C ALA A 99 -3.63 -15.09 1.78
N GLN A 100 -3.70 -14.41 0.64
CA GLN A 100 -3.61 -15.00 -0.70
C GLN A 100 -2.20 -15.49 -1.03
N GLU A 101 -1.14 -14.82 -0.57
CA GLU A 101 0.24 -15.30 -0.67
C GLU A 101 0.42 -16.61 0.13
N ARG A 102 -0.10 -16.65 1.37
CA ARG A 102 -0.06 -17.87 2.20
C ARG A 102 -0.86 -19.03 1.59
N SER A 103 -2.01 -18.76 0.96
CA SER A 103 -2.79 -19.80 0.28
C SER A 103 -2.12 -20.29 -0.99
N GLN A 104 -1.36 -19.43 -1.69
CA GLN A 104 -0.52 -19.84 -2.82
C GLN A 104 0.65 -20.73 -2.39
N ASP A 105 1.31 -20.41 -1.27
CA ASP A 105 2.37 -21.27 -0.73
C ASP A 105 1.84 -22.64 -0.30
N ALA A 106 0.66 -22.67 0.32
CA ALA A 106 -0.03 -23.92 0.64
C ALA A 106 -0.43 -24.72 -0.61
N LEU A 107 -0.94 -24.06 -1.65
CA LEU A 107 -1.31 -24.70 -2.92
C LEU A 107 -0.08 -25.29 -3.62
N LYS A 108 1.07 -24.60 -3.60
CA LYS A 108 2.33 -25.13 -4.11
C LYS A 108 2.78 -26.38 -3.36
N ALA A 109 2.69 -26.36 -2.03
CA ALA A 109 3.05 -27.51 -1.21
C ALA A 109 2.17 -28.72 -1.55
N ASP A 110 0.85 -28.51 -1.73
CA ASP A 110 -0.09 -29.57 -2.11
C ASP A 110 0.14 -30.08 -3.54
N LEU A 111 0.39 -29.19 -4.50
CA LEU A 111 0.75 -29.56 -5.89
C LEU A 111 2.04 -30.39 -5.93
N HIS A 112 3.07 -30.01 -5.17
CA HIS A 112 4.31 -30.78 -5.07
C HIS A 112 4.06 -32.17 -4.46
N GLN A 113 3.18 -32.26 -3.47
CA GLN A 113 2.82 -33.53 -2.83
C GLN A 113 1.99 -34.43 -3.77
N GLN A 114 1.04 -33.87 -4.51
CA GLN A 114 0.25 -34.60 -5.50
C GLN A 114 1.12 -35.10 -6.66
N VAL A 115 2.03 -34.28 -7.18
CA VAL A 115 2.98 -34.69 -8.23
C VAL A 115 3.92 -35.80 -7.72
N ALA A 116 4.41 -35.69 -6.49
CA ALA A 116 5.21 -36.75 -5.87
C ALA A 116 4.41 -38.06 -5.66
N SER A 117 3.10 -37.98 -5.44
CA SER A 117 2.23 -39.15 -5.32
C SER A 117 1.90 -39.79 -6.68
N MET A 118 1.67 -38.99 -7.73
CA MET A 118 1.42 -39.47 -9.08
C MET A 118 2.66 -40.06 -9.74
N ALA A 119 3.84 -39.50 -9.46
CA ALA A 119 5.12 -40.06 -9.90
C ALA A 119 5.36 -41.48 -9.35
N LYS A 120 4.81 -41.83 -8.17
CA LYS A 120 4.91 -43.19 -7.62
C LYS A 120 4.00 -44.21 -8.31
N MET A 121 3.00 -43.76 -9.07
CA MET A 121 2.02 -44.61 -9.75
C MET A 121 2.24 -44.71 -11.28
N SER A 122 3.15 -43.90 -11.83
CA SER A 122 3.40 -43.83 -13.28
C SER A 122 4.60 -44.70 -13.70
N PRO A 123 4.53 -45.39 -14.85
CA PRO A 123 5.63 -46.21 -15.37
C PRO A 123 6.86 -45.41 -15.84
N ASP A 124 6.74 -44.09 -16.05
CA ASP A 124 7.89 -43.20 -16.34
C ASP A 124 7.77 -41.87 -15.57
N PRO A 125 8.27 -41.81 -14.33
CA PRO A 125 8.09 -40.68 -13.42
C PRO A 125 8.91 -39.44 -13.78
N GLU A 126 10.04 -39.61 -14.46
CA GLU A 126 10.96 -38.51 -14.77
C GLU A 126 10.47 -37.70 -15.98
N ALA A 127 9.87 -38.35 -16.99
CA ALA A 127 9.24 -37.65 -18.11
C ALA A 127 8.06 -36.77 -17.65
N LEU A 128 7.21 -37.31 -16.80
CA LEU A 128 6.01 -36.62 -16.31
C LEU A 128 6.35 -35.45 -15.38
N LYS A 129 7.37 -35.60 -14.54
CA LYS A 129 7.92 -34.53 -13.71
C LYS A 129 8.53 -33.40 -14.55
N LYS A 130 9.22 -33.73 -15.64
CA LYS A 130 9.87 -32.76 -16.54
C LYS A 130 8.86 -31.96 -17.35
N ASP A 131 7.80 -32.60 -17.85
CA ASP A 131 6.73 -31.91 -18.58
C ASP A 131 5.87 -31.03 -17.65
N PHE A 132 5.59 -31.52 -16.43
CA PHE A 132 4.91 -30.73 -15.42
C PHE A 132 5.74 -29.52 -14.98
N GLN A 133 7.05 -29.70 -14.75
CA GLN A 133 7.96 -28.59 -14.46
C GLN A 133 7.99 -27.56 -15.60
N ARG A 134 7.97 -27.99 -16.86
CA ARG A 134 7.94 -27.08 -18.01
C ARG A 134 6.66 -26.24 -18.10
N MET A 135 5.52 -26.77 -17.70
CA MET A 135 4.24 -26.07 -17.80
C MET A 135 3.93 -25.20 -16.58
N VAL A 136 4.28 -25.67 -15.36
CA VAL A 136 3.83 -25.04 -14.11
C VAL A 136 4.83 -24.02 -13.58
N VAL A 137 6.13 -24.22 -13.77
CA VAL A 137 7.17 -23.29 -13.30
C VAL A 137 7.05 -21.90 -13.92
N PRO A 138 6.79 -21.74 -15.23
CA PRO A 138 6.64 -20.41 -15.84
C PRO A 138 5.43 -19.64 -15.29
N LEU A 139 4.31 -20.32 -15.05
CA LEU A 139 3.07 -19.70 -14.54
C LEU A 139 3.23 -19.25 -13.08
N ILE A 140 3.94 -20.04 -12.27
CA ILE A 140 4.27 -19.68 -10.89
C ILE A 140 5.20 -18.46 -10.87
N GLN A 141 6.26 -18.47 -11.69
CA GLN A 141 7.22 -17.36 -11.74
C GLN A 141 6.61 -16.07 -12.27
N GLN A 142 5.71 -16.16 -13.26
CA GLN A 142 5.01 -15.00 -13.79
C GLN A 142 4.11 -14.36 -12.74
N ARG A 143 3.33 -15.18 -12.01
CA ARG A 143 2.47 -14.69 -10.92
C ARG A 143 3.25 -14.12 -9.73
N GLU A 144 4.39 -14.72 -9.37
CA GLU A 144 5.28 -14.20 -8.32
C GLU A 144 5.88 -12.85 -8.70
N ASN A 145 6.31 -12.70 -9.96
CA ASN A 145 6.88 -11.46 -10.45
C ASN A 145 5.83 -10.34 -10.48
N GLU A 146 4.58 -10.64 -10.88
CA GLU A 146 3.47 -9.69 -10.82
C GLU A 146 3.14 -9.27 -9.39
N ALA A 147 3.03 -10.21 -8.46
CA ALA A 147 2.75 -9.91 -7.04
C ALA A 147 3.86 -9.06 -6.41
N ARG A 148 5.14 -9.38 -6.69
CA ARG A 148 6.28 -8.58 -6.22
C ARG A 148 6.26 -7.17 -6.81
N LYS A 149 5.98 -7.05 -8.11
CA LYS A 149 5.92 -5.76 -8.80
C LYS A 149 4.80 -4.87 -8.26
N ILE A 150 3.65 -5.45 -7.94
CA ILE A 150 2.54 -4.75 -7.26
C ILE A 150 2.97 -4.34 -5.85
N GLY A 151 3.61 -5.22 -5.09
CA GLY A 151 4.12 -4.92 -3.75
C GLY A 151 5.15 -3.79 -3.74
N ASP A 152 6.04 -3.75 -4.73
CA ASP A 152 7.05 -2.70 -4.88
C ASP A 152 6.43 -1.36 -5.31
N MET A 153 5.47 -1.37 -6.25
CA MET A 153 4.69 -0.17 -6.59
C MET A 153 3.88 0.34 -5.39
N MET A 154 3.25 -0.54 -4.62
CA MET A 154 2.53 -0.15 -3.41
C MET A 154 3.47 0.46 -2.38
N LYS A 155 4.67 -0.10 -2.18
CA LYS A 155 5.68 0.49 -1.28
C LYS A 155 6.11 1.87 -1.75
N GLU A 156 6.34 2.05 -3.05
CA GLU A 156 6.75 3.34 -3.62
C GLU A 156 5.66 4.41 -3.49
N VAL A 157 4.40 4.04 -3.75
CA VAL A 157 3.24 4.95 -3.62
C VAL A 157 2.88 5.23 -2.16
N LEU A 158 3.04 4.24 -1.27
CA LEU A 158 2.68 4.36 0.15
C LEU A 158 3.82 4.88 1.03
N ALA A 159 5.08 4.87 0.57
CA ALA A 159 6.22 5.38 1.33
C ALA A 159 5.97 6.78 1.92
N PRO A 160 5.46 7.77 1.17
CA PRO A 160 5.23 9.12 1.71
C PRO A 160 4.22 9.14 2.87
N VAL A 161 3.21 8.26 2.82
CA VAL A 161 2.15 8.17 3.82
C VAL A 161 2.62 7.37 5.03
N LEU A 162 3.34 6.27 4.80
CA LEU A 162 3.91 5.42 5.84
C LEU A 162 5.00 6.12 6.64
N ASP A 163 5.87 6.89 5.97
CA ASP A 163 6.93 7.66 6.61
C ASP A 163 6.36 8.78 7.48
N ARG A 164 5.29 9.45 7.02
CA ARG A 164 4.56 10.45 7.80
C ARG A 164 3.90 9.84 9.05
N ASP A 165 3.25 8.68 8.92
CA ASP A 165 2.61 7.99 10.04
C ASP A 165 3.61 7.37 11.03
N ARG A 166 4.79 6.98 10.54
CA ARG A 166 5.90 6.48 11.37
C ARG A 166 6.51 7.60 12.19
N LEU A 167 6.93 8.69 11.53
CA LEU A 167 7.49 9.85 12.21
C LEU A 167 6.49 10.45 13.20
N GLY A 168 5.21 10.53 12.84
CA GLY A 168 4.17 10.99 13.75
C GLY A 168 3.99 10.12 15.00
N ARG A 169 3.97 8.79 14.84
CA ARG A 169 3.89 7.87 15.99
C ARG A 169 5.14 7.95 16.87
N GLU A 170 6.32 7.93 16.27
CA GLU A 170 7.56 8.01 17.03
C GLU A 170 7.67 9.38 17.72
N LEU A 171 7.25 10.47 17.08
CA LEU A 171 7.25 11.79 17.70
C LEU A 171 6.24 11.89 18.84
N MET A 172 5.06 11.25 18.79
CA MET A 172 4.08 11.26 19.89
C MET A 172 4.68 10.81 21.23
N ASP A 173 5.58 9.83 21.23
CA ASP A 173 6.23 9.31 22.44
C ASP A 173 7.24 10.28 23.10
N VAL A 174 7.66 11.34 22.40
CA VAL A 174 8.60 12.31 22.96
C VAL A 174 7.87 13.19 23.98
N LYS A 175 8.12 12.98 25.27
CA LYS A 175 7.65 13.86 26.34
C LYS A 175 8.41 15.18 26.27
N VAL A 176 7.81 16.20 25.67
CA VAL A 176 8.39 17.55 25.58
C VAL A 176 7.51 18.48 26.41
N SER A 177 8.13 19.21 27.34
CA SER A 177 7.49 20.26 28.10
C SER A 177 7.41 21.55 27.26
N ALA A 178 6.42 22.42 27.51
CA ALA A 178 6.27 23.65 26.75
C ALA A 178 7.41 24.64 27.02
N GLY A 179 7.92 25.30 25.97
CA GLY A 179 8.84 26.45 26.06
C GLY A 179 10.02 26.41 25.08
N LEU A 180 10.59 27.59 24.81
CA LEU A 180 11.69 27.80 23.84
C LEU A 180 12.96 26.97 24.14
N HIS A 181 13.24 26.69 25.42
CA HIS A 181 14.41 25.93 25.85
C HIS A 181 14.37 24.45 25.44
N GLU A 182 13.19 23.91 25.15
CA GLU A 182 13.02 22.53 24.70
C GLU A 182 13.11 22.38 23.18
N LEU A 183 13.15 23.49 22.42
CA LEU A 183 13.23 23.45 20.96
C LEU A 183 14.39 22.60 20.44
N PRO A 184 15.64 22.72 20.92
CA PRO A 184 16.74 21.88 20.45
C PRO A 184 16.44 20.38 20.62
N ARG A 185 15.83 19.97 21.74
CA ARG A 185 15.46 18.56 21.99
C ARG A 185 14.37 18.06 21.05
N VAL A 186 13.40 18.91 20.70
CA VAL A 186 12.39 18.59 19.69
C VAL A 186 13.07 18.39 18.33
N LEU A 187 13.98 19.29 17.96
CA LEU A 187 14.67 19.22 16.67
C LEU A 187 15.62 18.01 16.60
N ASP A 188 16.27 17.64 17.71
CA ASP A 188 17.03 16.38 17.83
C ASP A 188 16.14 15.18 17.56
N ALA A 189 14.96 15.12 18.21
CA ALA A 189 14.04 14.02 18.00
C ALA A 189 13.52 13.95 16.54
N VAL A 190 13.31 15.09 15.90
CA VAL A 190 12.93 15.15 14.48
C VAL A 190 14.07 14.66 13.59
N ALA A 191 15.31 15.07 13.89
CA ALA A 191 16.49 14.65 13.15
C ALA A 191 16.71 13.13 13.25
N ASP A 192 16.71 12.60 14.47
CA ASP A 192 16.96 11.18 14.72
C ASP A 192 15.88 10.28 14.13
N LYS A 193 14.60 10.65 14.33
CA LYS A 193 13.45 9.82 13.89
C LYS A 193 13.17 9.97 12.39
N GLY A 194 13.45 11.14 11.84
CA GLY A 194 13.28 11.43 10.42
C GLY A 194 14.48 11.06 9.55
N GLY A 195 15.59 10.63 10.16
CA GLY A 195 16.84 10.36 9.44
C GLY A 195 17.43 11.62 8.79
N PHE A 196 17.19 12.80 9.37
CA PHE A 196 17.72 14.06 8.87
C PHE A 196 19.08 14.37 9.50
N SER A 197 20.00 14.83 8.67
CA SER A 197 21.34 15.24 9.10
C SER A 197 21.38 16.63 9.74
N THR A 198 20.42 17.49 9.40
CA THR A 198 20.31 18.85 9.92
C THR A 198 18.85 19.25 9.94
N VAL A 199 18.39 19.77 11.06
CA VAL A 199 17.06 20.33 11.27
C VAL A 199 17.23 21.71 11.92
N VAL A 200 16.69 22.73 11.28
CA VAL A 200 16.81 24.14 11.70
C VAL A 200 15.43 24.77 11.74
N LEU A 201 15.15 25.47 12.83
CA LEU A 201 13.99 26.33 12.97
C LEU A 201 14.45 27.79 12.83
N ALA A 202 13.85 28.51 11.89
CA ALA A 202 14.12 29.93 11.66
C ALA A 202 12.82 30.75 11.70
N ASP A 203 12.95 32.05 11.97
CA ASP A 203 11.85 33.02 11.89
C ASP A 203 11.64 33.57 10.48
N ASP A 204 10.77 34.56 10.34
CA ASP A 204 10.40 35.17 9.06
C ASP A 204 11.44 36.10 8.46
N VAL A 205 12.44 36.51 9.25
CA VAL A 205 13.58 37.30 8.78
C VAL A 205 14.82 36.43 8.50
N GLY A 206 14.72 35.11 8.68
CA GLY A 206 15.80 34.17 8.41
C GLY A 206 16.82 34.05 9.53
N LEU A 207 16.46 34.43 10.76
CA LEU A 207 17.30 34.19 11.93
C LEU A 207 17.05 32.78 12.48
N PRO A 208 18.11 32.00 12.74
CA PRO A 208 17.96 30.69 13.36
C PRO A 208 17.57 30.83 14.83
N LEU A 209 16.45 30.21 15.21
CA LEU A 209 15.95 30.16 16.58
C LEU A 209 16.48 28.94 17.34
N ALA A 210 16.55 27.81 16.65
CA ALA A 210 17.07 26.56 17.20
C ALA A 210 17.54 25.63 16.07
N SER A 211 18.44 24.71 16.39
CA SER A 211 18.83 23.61 15.51
C SER A 211 18.99 22.33 16.31
N ASN A 212 18.97 21.18 15.63
CA ASN A 212 19.41 19.93 16.23
C ASN A 212 20.94 19.95 16.49
N ASN A 213 21.40 19.04 17.34
CA ASN A 213 22.80 18.81 17.65
C ASN A 213 23.53 18.25 16.42
N GLY A 214 24.71 18.78 16.14
CA GLY A 214 25.48 18.42 14.94
C GLY A 214 24.95 19.02 13.62
N ALA A 215 23.94 19.90 13.68
CA ALA A 215 23.48 20.69 12.54
C ALA A 215 24.64 21.42 11.86
N ARG A 216 24.64 21.44 10.52
CA ARG A 216 25.64 22.17 9.72
C ARG A 216 24.96 23.26 8.92
N ASN A 217 25.71 24.31 8.58
CA ASN A 217 25.25 25.41 7.72
C ASN A 217 23.96 26.08 8.21
N VAL A 218 23.77 26.18 9.53
CA VAL A 218 22.54 26.66 10.16
C VAL A 218 22.15 28.06 9.67
N GLU A 219 23.10 29.01 9.68
CA GLU A 219 22.87 30.38 9.21
C GLU A 219 22.51 30.44 7.73
N ALA A 220 23.17 29.64 6.89
CA ALA A 220 22.87 29.60 5.47
C ALA A 220 21.46 29.05 5.20
N LEU A 221 21.08 27.96 5.87
CA LEU A 221 19.74 27.37 5.76
C LEU A 221 18.65 28.33 6.27
N ALA A 222 18.91 29.04 7.38
CA ALA A 222 18.01 30.05 7.91
C ALA A 222 17.89 31.24 6.95
N GLY A 223 18.99 31.71 6.36
CA GLY A 223 19.00 32.77 5.36
C GLY A 223 18.22 32.41 4.08
N VAL A 224 18.36 31.18 3.57
CA VAL A 224 17.57 30.71 2.42
C VAL A 224 16.07 30.66 2.76
N SER A 225 15.73 30.31 4.00
CA SER A 225 14.33 30.23 4.43
C SER A 225 13.59 31.57 4.35
N ALA A 226 14.28 32.70 4.57
CA ALA A 226 13.70 34.05 4.40
C ALA A 226 13.22 34.31 2.96
N MET A 227 13.95 33.79 1.97
CA MET A 227 13.59 33.93 0.56
C MET A 227 12.30 33.18 0.21
N LEU A 228 11.99 32.10 0.95
CA LEU A 228 10.77 31.32 0.76
C LEU A 228 9.52 32.09 1.17
N PHE A 229 9.60 32.97 2.18
CA PHE A 229 8.49 33.87 2.51
C PHE A 229 8.19 34.82 1.36
N THR A 230 9.23 35.34 0.70
CA THR A 230 9.05 36.19 -0.48
C THR A 230 8.32 35.45 -1.60
N LEU A 231 8.68 34.18 -1.84
CA LEU A 231 7.97 33.33 -2.80
C LEU A 231 6.52 33.09 -2.38
N ALA A 232 6.28 32.80 -1.10
CA ALA A 232 4.94 32.55 -0.59
C ALA A 232 4.03 33.79 -0.69
N ASP A 233 4.58 34.96 -0.35
CA ASP A 233 3.87 36.24 -0.42
C ASP A 233 3.59 36.66 -1.87
N ARG A 234 4.53 36.39 -2.78
CA ARG A 234 4.32 36.60 -4.23
C ARG A 234 3.23 35.70 -4.80
N SER A 235 3.21 34.41 -4.43
CA SER A 235 2.14 33.49 -4.84
C SER A 235 0.77 34.03 -4.44
N ALA A 236 0.64 34.47 -3.18
CA ALA A 236 -0.60 35.06 -2.67
C ALA A 236 -0.99 36.35 -3.41
N ALA A 237 -0.02 37.22 -3.72
CA ALA A 237 -0.27 38.46 -4.45
C ALA A 237 -0.76 38.23 -5.88
N LEU A 238 -0.41 37.09 -6.47
CA LEU A 238 -0.91 36.66 -7.79
C LEU A 238 -2.27 35.95 -7.73
N GLY A 239 -2.88 35.84 -6.54
CA GLY A 239 -4.15 35.15 -6.34
C GLY A 239 -4.04 33.62 -6.22
N GLU A 240 -2.81 33.10 -6.15
CA GLU A 240 -2.54 31.67 -5.99
C GLU A 240 -2.46 31.25 -4.52
N SER A 241 -2.56 29.95 -4.27
CA SER A 241 -2.39 29.39 -2.93
C SER A 241 -0.97 29.64 -2.40
N ARG A 242 -0.84 29.94 -1.11
CA ARG A 242 0.47 30.12 -0.47
C ARG A 242 1.18 28.76 -0.37
N PRO A 243 2.39 28.60 -0.93
CA PRO A 243 3.19 27.41 -0.70
C PRO A 243 3.52 27.26 0.79
N THR A 244 3.28 26.07 1.31
CA THR A 244 3.52 25.73 2.72
C THR A 244 4.72 24.80 2.88
N ALA A 245 5.16 24.17 1.81
CA ALA A 245 6.34 23.32 1.77
C ALA A 245 7.10 23.51 0.45
N VAL A 246 8.43 23.50 0.52
CA VAL A 246 9.32 23.56 -0.65
C VAL A 246 10.40 22.50 -0.47
N LEU A 247 10.55 21.63 -1.47
CA LEU A 247 11.61 20.63 -1.51
C LEU A 247 12.67 21.10 -2.52
N VAL A 248 13.91 21.23 -2.06
CA VAL A 248 15.07 21.56 -2.89
C VAL A 248 15.98 20.35 -2.92
N GLN A 249 16.38 19.92 -4.11
CA GLN A 249 17.33 18.82 -4.30
C GLN A 249 18.60 19.37 -4.93
N ASP A 250 19.75 18.91 -4.46
CA ASP A 250 21.03 19.23 -5.06
C ASP A 250 21.50 18.12 -6.03
N GLU A 251 22.55 18.42 -6.79
CA GLU A 251 23.16 17.50 -7.75
C GLU A 251 23.81 16.27 -7.10
N HIS A 252 24.05 16.32 -5.78
CA HIS A 252 24.64 15.24 -4.99
C HIS A 252 23.58 14.36 -4.31
N GLY A 253 22.30 14.55 -4.63
CA GLY A 253 21.18 13.80 -4.08
C GLY A 253 20.89 14.12 -2.61
N GLN A 254 21.35 15.26 -2.09
CA GLN A 254 20.81 15.81 -0.85
C GLN A 254 19.50 16.52 -1.13
N SER A 255 18.59 16.43 -0.15
CA SER A 255 17.29 17.08 -0.21
C SER A 255 17.11 17.95 1.03
N ALA A 256 16.72 19.20 0.82
CA ALA A 256 16.32 20.14 1.85
C ALA A 256 14.81 20.38 1.75
N LEU A 257 14.07 19.96 2.76
CA LEU A 257 12.64 20.25 2.89
C LEU A 257 12.48 21.47 3.79
N TYR A 258 11.82 22.50 3.28
CA TYR A 258 11.43 23.69 4.01
C TYR A 258 9.92 23.65 4.24
N ARG A 259 9.49 23.75 5.50
CA ARG A 259 8.08 23.74 5.89
C ARG A 259 7.74 25.04 6.59
N ILE A 260 6.88 25.85 5.95
CA ILE A 260 6.43 27.16 6.44
C ILE A 260 5.18 27.01 7.31
N PHE A 261 5.25 27.44 8.55
CA PHE A 261 4.10 27.40 9.47
C PHE A 261 3.99 28.72 10.24
N GLN A 262 2.86 28.90 10.92
CA GLN A 262 2.53 30.16 11.60
C GLN A 262 2.06 29.87 13.02
N VAL A 263 2.54 30.69 13.97
CA VAL A 263 2.12 30.65 15.38
C VAL A 263 1.69 32.07 15.75
N GLY A 264 0.39 32.28 15.97
CA GLY A 264 -0.15 33.63 16.16
C GLY A 264 0.08 34.51 14.92
N SER A 265 0.73 35.66 15.09
CA SER A 265 1.12 36.57 14.00
C SER A 265 2.50 36.30 13.41
N SER A 266 3.30 35.43 14.03
CA SER A 266 4.67 35.14 13.61
C SER A 266 4.73 33.93 12.68
N ARG A 267 5.56 34.03 11.64
CA ARG A 267 5.80 32.92 10.70
C ARG A 267 7.18 32.32 10.96
N PHE A 268 7.28 31.02 10.73
CA PHE A 268 8.49 30.25 10.96
C PHE A 268 8.72 29.27 9.82
N VAL A 269 9.98 28.88 9.61
CA VAL A 269 10.34 27.79 8.70
C VAL A 269 11.08 26.73 9.48
N LEU A 270 10.58 25.50 9.36
CA LEU A 270 11.31 24.31 9.76
C LEU A 270 11.99 23.72 8.52
N THR A 271 13.30 23.67 8.55
CA THR A 271 14.14 23.14 7.48
C THR A 271 14.72 21.80 7.92
N ALA A 272 14.63 20.77 7.09
CA ALA A 272 15.26 19.47 7.32
C ALA A 272 16.06 19.02 6.10
N VAL A 273 17.31 18.58 6.33
CA VAL A 273 18.25 18.13 5.29
C VAL A 273 18.51 16.64 5.45
N GLY A 274 18.15 15.87 4.43
CA GLY A 274 18.39 14.43 4.33
C GLY A 274 19.22 14.04 3.11
N ARG A 275 19.61 12.76 3.03
CA ARG A 275 20.33 12.18 1.88
C ARG A 275 19.66 10.85 1.47
N GLY A 276 19.55 10.63 0.16
CA GLY A 276 19.32 9.28 -0.38
C GLY A 276 17.90 8.72 -0.25
N GLY A 277 16.89 9.54 0.03
CA GLY A 277 15.48 9.14 0.07
C GLY A 277 14.55 10.26 -0.39
N ALA A 278 13.39 9.89 -0.96
CA ALA A 278 12.36 10.85 -1.35
C ALA A 278 11.71 11.45 -0.09
N ILE A 279 12.10 12.67 0.30
CA ILE A 279 11.47 13.38 1.42
C ILE A 279 10.08 13.83 0.97
N ALA A 280 9.04 13.31 1.62
CA ALA A 280 7.67 13.74 1.35
C ALA A 280 7.45 15.22 1.74
N PRO A 281 6.68 16.02 0.99
CA PRO A 281 6.43 17.42 1.32
C PRO A 281 5.82 17.66 2.70
N GLY A 282 5.03 16.69 3.21
CA GLY A 282 4.43 16.72 4.54
C GLY A 282 5.19 15.94 5.61
N ALA A 283 6.44 15.55 5.35
CA ALA A 283 7.23 14.74 6.30
C ALA A 283 7.38 15.42 7.67
N LEU A 284 7.42 16.75 7.71
CA LEU A 284 7.60 17.51 8.94
C LEU A 284 6.30 17.88 9.67
N ASP A 285 5.13 17.64 9.07
CA ASP A 285 3.83 17.97 9.65
C ASP A 285 3.62 17.42 11.08
N PRO A 286 4.06 16.19 11.41
CA PRO A 286 3.85 15.64 12.74
C PRO A 286 4.66 16.34 13.85
N ALA A 287 5.71 17.08 13.49
CA ALA A 287 6.50 17.86 14.44
C ALA A 287 5.85 19.23 14.77
N LEU A 288 5.01 19.75 13.88
CA LEU A 288 4.46 21.11 13.98
C LEU A 288 3.69 21.35 15.28
N PRO A 289 2.77 20.47 15.74
CA PRO A 289 2.01 20.75 16.97
C PRO A 289 2.89 20.97 18.21
N LYS A 290 4.03 20.28 18.27
CA LYS A 290 5.00 20.43 19.39
C LYS A 290 5.77 21.73 19.29
N LEU A 291 6.18 22.10 18.07
CA LEU A 291 6.87 23.37 17.81
C LEU A 291 5.93 24.56 18.04
N GLU A 292 4.70 24.48 17.56
CA GLU A 292 3.65 25.47 17.80
C GLU A 292 3.41 25.65 19.29
N SER A 293 3.32 24.56 20.07
CA SER A 293 3.17 24.62 21.53
C SER A 293 4.40 25.22 22.24
N ALA A 294 5.61 24.98 21.74
CA ALA A 294 6.84 25.53 22.31
C ALA A 294 7.06 27.01 21.96
N LEU A 295 6.58 27.43 20.79
CA LEU A 295 6.65 28.81 20.28
C LEU A 295 5.46 29.67 20.73
N ALA A 296 4.34 29.05 21.11
CA ALA A 296 3.20 29.73 21.71
C ALA A 296 3.65 30.41 23.00
N ARG A 297 3.76 31.74 22.95
CA ARG A 297 3.93 32.55 24.16
C ARG A 297 2.66 32.40 25.01
N PRO A 298 2.77 32.24 26.34
CA PRO A 298 1.63 32.49 27.21
C PRO A 298 1.33 33.99 27.14
N ASP A 299 0.27 34.32 26.42
CA ASP A 299 -0.44 35.60 26.32
C ASP A 299 0.39 36.90 26.37
N ALA A 300 0.48 37.56 25.22
CA ALA A 300 0.38 39.02 25.22
C ALA A 300 -1.06 39.38 25.62
N VAL A 301 -1.30 39.43 26.93
CA VAL A 301 -2.46 40.15 27.49
C VAL A 301 -2.30 41.62 27.10
N ALA A 302 -3.22 42.13 26.29
CA ALA A 302 -3.53 43.55 26.17
C ALA A 302 -5.05 43.68 25.95
#